data_AF-A0A7X8X0U8-F1
#
_entry.id   AF-A0A7X8X0U8-F1
#
_cell.length_a   1.000
_cell.length_b   1.000
_cell.length_c   1.000
_cell.angle_alpha   90.00
_cell.angle_beta   90.00
_cell.angle_gamma   90.00
#
_symmetry.space_group_name_H-M   'P 1'
#
loop_
_entity.id
_entity.type
_entity.pdbx_description
1 polymer ?
#
loop_
_entity_poly.entity_id
_entity_poly.type
_entity_poly.pdbx_seq_one_letter_code
_entity_poly.pdbx_strand_id
1 'polypeptide(L)'
;MVNTMDKQTKIGFLFMIFLAVALFVSAEVSALELNPFANSKTFVPELKEDMSDFLKEDFNSKYGVIQLSKTMLWFETDRIAEYSLTENTDQCLINCESKGKAVLYTDGKLFDNKYFLNKKGVEVEIDSQYYIKENETYYEDVPQYKEVCSFVETTSNNTLKEPILKEPISQEVCTQEVVGYDKVEKTREVWNEYNFETLKAGEYEWKIIGSKDISQSVDFIPVAHGKRLNEWAWWNNDWEFKRLINLTANVGNFSYLYEVPYSENMQEDYDDLIFTNKAGTEEFNFTIQSYNSTSAIVRINSLGETEIYMYYGNPLATSASSASDTHFN
;
A
#
# COMPACT_ATOMS: atom_id res chain seq x y z
N MET A 1 -29.08 -31.44 -45.34
CA MET A 1 -30.44 -30.91 -45.07
C MET A 1 -30.49 -29.39 -44.88
N VAL A 2 -29.49 -28.73 -44.27
CA VAL A 2 -29.55 -27.28 -44.00
C VAL A 2 -29.41 -26.40 -45.26
N ASN A 3 -28.71 -26.85 -46.31
CA ASN A 3 -28.42 -26.01 -47.48
C ASN A 3 -29.64 -25.65 -48.35
N THR A 4 -30.75 -26.38 -48.25
CA THR A 4 -31.98 -26.14 -49.02
C THR A 4 -33.04 -25.31 -48.29
N MET A 5 -32.76 -24.88 -47.06
CA MET A 5 -33.71 -24.10 -46.25
C MET A 5 -33.68 -22.61 -46.62
N ASP A 6 -34.84 -21.94 -46.56
CA ASP A 6 -34.92 -20.50 -46.78
C ASP A 6 -34.24 -19.73 -45.63
N LYS A 7 -33.91 -18.45 -45.87
CA LYS A 7 -33.14 -17.61 -44.95
C LYS A 7 -33.82 -17.44 -43.57
N GLN A 8 -35.14 -17.26 -43.52
CA GLN A 8 -35.87 -17.21 -42.24
C GLN A 8 -35.89 -18.56 -41.54
N THR A 9 -36.05 -19.67 -42.28
CA THR A 9 -36.01 -21.00 -41.66
C THR A 9 -34.63 -21.35 -41.12
N LYS A 10 -33.55 -20.91 -41.79
CA LYS A 10 -32.17 -21.07 -41.32
C LYS A 10 -31.91 -20.28 -40.03
N ILE A 11 -32.40 -19.06 -39.95
CA ILE A 11 -32.31 -18.23 -38.73
C ILE A 11 -33.08 -18.90 -37.58
N GLY A 12 -34.31 -19.38 -37.84
CA GLY A 12 -35.10 -20.11 -36.83
C GLY A 12 -34.44 -21.42 -36.38
N PHE A 13 -33.79 -22.14 -37.29
CA PHE A 13 -33.10 -23.40 -36.97
C PHE A 13 -31.81 -23.16 -36.16
N LEU A 14 -31.04 -22.11 -36.47
CA LEU A 14 -29.91 -21.68 -35.64
C LEU A 14 -30.40 -21.25 -34.25
N PHE A 15 -31.50 -20.51 -34.16
CA PHE A 15 -32.06 -20.07 -32.88
C PHE A 15 -32.54 -21.26 -32.02
N MET A 16 -33.13 -22.29 -32.63
CA MET A 16 -33.52 -23.52 -31.92
C MET A 16 -32.33 -24.38 -31.47
N ILE A 17 -31.25 -24.46 -32.26
CA ILE A 17 -30.02 -25.12 -31.82
C ILE A 17 -29.41 -24.36 -30.63
N PHE A 18 -29.40 -23.02 -30.68
CA PHE A 18 -28.97 -22.16 -29.57
C PHE A 18 -29.80 -22.40 -28.30
N LEU A 19 -31.13 -22.49 -28.43
CA LEU A 19 -32.02 -22.77 -27.30
C LEU A 19 -31.79 -24.17 -26.72
N ALA A 20 -31.54 -25.16 -27.58
CA ALA A 20 -31.25 -26.53 -27.17
C ALA A 20 -29.89 -26.66 -26.46
N VAL A 21 -28.85 -25.93 -26.90
CA VAL A 21 -27.55 -25.89 -26.21
C VAL A 21 -27.68 -25.19 -24.85
N ALA A 22 -28.46 -24.10 -24.76
CA ALA A 22 -28.72 -23.43 -23.48
C ALA A 22 -29.51 -24.31 -22.48
N LEU A 23 -30.38 -25.21 -22.97
CA LEU A 23 -31.18 -26.12 -22.14
C LEU A 23 -30.42 -27.39 -21.69
N PHE A 24 -29.34 -27.79 -22.36
CA PHE A 24 -28.59 -29.01 -22.01
C PHE A 24 -27.43 -28.79 -21.03
N VAL A 25 -27.09 -27.55 -20.69
CA VAL A 25 -26.02 -27.21 -19.72
C VAL A 25 -26.58 -26.95 -18.30
N SER A 26 -27.87 -27.23 -18.06
CA SER A 26 -28.48 -27.05 -16.73
C SER A 26 -28.16 -28.20 -15.78
N ALA A 27 -26.89 -28.30 -15.38
CA ALA A 27 -26.50 -28.83 -14.09
C ALA A 27 -25.70 -27.73 -13.38
N GLU A 28 -26.43 -26.97 -12.54
CA GLU A 28 -25.90 -26.05 -11.51
C GLU A 28 -25.09 -24.81 -11.91
N VAL A 29 -25.10 -24.40 -13.18
CA VAL A 29 -24.52 -23.11 -13.57
C VAL A 29 -25.53 -21.99 -13.30
N SER A 30 -25.13 -20.96 -12.55
CA SER A 30 -26.01 -19.85 -12.20
C SER A 30 -26.45 -19.10 -13.46
N ALA A 31 -27.69 -18.59 -13.52
CA ALA A 31 -28.22 -17.93 -14.73
C ALA A 31 -27.40 -16.71 -15.20
N LEU A 32 -26.51 -16.17 -14.36
CA LEU A 32 -25.59 -15.08 -14.68
C LEU A 32 -24.38 -15.54 -15.52
N GLU A 33 -23.97 -16.80 -15.41
CA GLU A 33 -22.84 -17.40 -16.15
C GLU A 33 -23.21 -17.82 -17.59
N LEU A 34 -24.50 -17.78 -17.94
CA LEU A 34 -24.98 -18.11 -19.29
C LEU A 34 -25.18 -16.88 -20.19
N ASN A 35 -24.85 -15.66 -19.75
CA ASN A 35 -24.98 -14.48 -20.60
C ASN A 35 -23.78 -14.39 -21.57
N PRO A 36 -23.96 -14.64 -22.88
CA PRO A 36 -22.87 -14.61 -23.87
C PRO A 36 -22.25 -13.22 -24.10
N PHE A 37 -22.82 -12.17 -23.50
CA PHE A 37 -22.38 -10.79 -23.60
C PHE A 37 -21.87 -10.22 -22.27
N ALA A 38 -21.88 -11.00 -21.19
CA ALA A 38 -21.29 -10.57 -19.94
C ALA A 38 -19.76 -10.58 -20.07
N ASN A 39 -19.10 -9.49 -19.66
CA ASN A 39 -17.64 -9.41 -19.63
C ASN A 39 -17.03 -10.65 -18.94
N SER A 40 -15.88 -11.11 -19.41
CA SER A 40 -15.15 -12.20 -18.82
C SER A 40 -14.17 -11.69 -17.75
N LYS A 41 -13.83 -12.59 -16.82
CA LYS A 41 -12.76 -12.43 -15.84
C LYS A 41 -11.87 -13.65 -15.97
N THR A 42 -10.57 -13.43 -16.17
CA THR A 42 -9.57 -14.49 -16.29
C THR A 42 -8.45 -14.23 -15.31
N PHE A 43 -8.17 -15.21 -14.44
CA PHE A 43 -7.02 -15.19 -13.53
C PHE A 43 -5.80 -15.81 -14.21
N VAL A 44 -4.66 -15.14 -14.14
CA VAL A 44 -3.42 -15.58 -14.76
C VAL A 44 -2.30 -15.60 -13.70
N PRO A 45 -1.87 -16.78 -13.23
CA PRO A 45 -0.90 -16.91 -12.14
C PRO A 45 0.55 -16.68 -12.57
N GLU A 46 0.81 -16.55 -13.87
CA GLU A 46 2.15 -16.40 -14.44
C GLU A 46 2.16 -15.28 -15.48
N LEU A 47 3.31 -14.65 -15.68
CA LEU A 47 3.45 -13.62 -16.71
C LEU A 47 3.23 -14.19 -18.11
N LYS A 48 2.49 -13.43 -18.91
CA LYS A 48 2.33 -13.68 -20.34
C LYS A 48 2.88 -12.51 -21.14
N GLU A 49 3.32 -12.81 -22.36
CA GLU A 49 3.90 -11.82 -23.28
C GLU A 49 2.90 -10.70 -23.59
N ASP A 50 1.62 -11.03 -23.68
CA ASP A 50 0.53 -10.12 -24.03
C ASP A 50 0.03 -9.25 -22.87
N MET A 51 0.61 -9.36 -21.67
CA MET A 51 0.31 -8.47 -20.53
C MET A 51 0.97 -7.10 -20.70
N SER A 52 0.39 -6.06 -20.06
CA SER A 52 1.06 -4.75 -19.98
C SER A 52 2.43 -4.84 -19.28
N ASP A 53 3.42 -4.15 -19.85
CA ASP A 53 4.77 -4.06 -19.26
C ASP A 53 4.75 -3.38 -17.88
N PHE A 54 3.83 -2.44 -17.66
CA PHE A 54 3.62 -1.80 -16.36
C PHE A 54 3.30 -2.80 -15.24
N LEU A 55 2.54 -3.85 -15.55
CA LEU A 55 2.20 -4.90 -14.59
C LEU A 55 3.32 -5.93 -14.41
N LYS A 56 4.18 -6.09 -15.43
CA LYS A 56 5.31 -7.05 -15.38
C LYS A 56 6.41 -6.59 -14.43
N GLU A 57 6.59 -5.28 -14.28
CA GLU A 57 7.66 -4.68 -13.45
C GLU A 57 7.66 -5.18 -12.01
N ASP A 58 6.48 -5.22 -11.37
CA ASP A 58 6.30 -5.63 -9.97
C ASP A 58 5.39 -6.85 -9.84
N PHE A 59 5.48 -7.76 -10.81
CA PHE A 59 4.64 -8.94 -10.82
C PHE A 59 4.89 -9.82 -9.60
N ASN A 60 3.83 -10.07 -8.84
CA ASN A 60 3.85 -10.98 -7.71
C ASN A 60 3.11 -12.28 -8.07
N SER A 61 3.87 -13.37 -8.22
CA SER A 61 3.33 -14.67 -8.61
C SER A 61 2.34 -15.26 -7.59
N LYS A 62 2.37 -14.79 -6.33
CA LYS A 62 1.38 -15.18 -5.32
C LYS A 62 -0.01 -14.68 -5.68
N TYR A 63 -0.11 -13.48 -6.25
CA TYR A 63 -1.39 -12.81 -6.53
C TYR A 63 -1.77 -12.82 -8.00
N GLY A 64 -0.83 -13.07 -8.91
CA GLY A 64 -1.12 -13.15 -10.35
C GLY A 64 -1.69 -11.85 -10.94
N VAL A 65 -2.23 -11.96 -12.15
CA VAL A 65 -2.93 -10.87 -12.85
C VAL A 65 -4.37 -11.29 -13.11
N ILE A 66 -5.32 -10.40 -12.87
CA ILE A 66 -6.70 -10.56 -13.28
C ILE A 66 -6.96 -9.72 -14.53
N GLN A 67 -7.41 -10.39 -15.59
CA GLN A 67 -7.75 -9.75 -16.87
C GLN A 67 -9.26 -9.69 -17.02
N LEU A 68 -9.78 -8.50 -17.33
CA LEU A 68 -11.17 -8.27 -17.65
C LEU A 68 -11.30 -7.95 -19.14
N SER A 69 -12.15 -8.70 -19.84
CA SER A 69 -12.35 -8.54 -21.27
C SER A 69 -13.83 -8.45 -21.62
N LYS A 70 -14.16 -7.76 -22.70
CA LYS A 70 -15.48 -7.82 -23.30
C LYS A 70 -15.69 -9.20 -23.88
N THR A 71 -16.93 -9.67 -23.81
CA THR A 71 -17.32 -10.94 -24.42
C THR A 71 -18.41 -10.70 -25.44
N MET A 72 -18.26 -11.31 -26.61
CA MET A 72 -19.27 -11.33 -27.66
C MET A 72 -19.46 -12.78 -28.10
N LEU A 73 -20.66 -13.33 -27.88
CA LEU A 73 -20.98 -14.71 -28.25
C LEU A 73 -19.97 -15.72 -27.65
N TRP A 74 -19.67 -15.59 -26.36
CA TRP A 74 -18.69 -16.42 -25.62
C TRP A 74 -17.22 -16.29 -26.05
N PHE A 75 -16.88 -15.39 -26.98
CA PHE A 75 -15.50 -15.10 -27.35
C PHE A 75 -15.05 -13.78 -26.71
N GLU A 76 -13.87 -13.79 -26.10
CA GLU A 76 -13.22 -12.55 -25.63
C GLU A 76 -12.81 -11.70 -26.84
N THR A 77 -13.07 -10.39 -26.78
CA THR A 77 -12.76 -9.47 -27.89
C THR A 77 -11.73 -8.41 -27.48
N ASP A 78 -12.14 -7.44 -26.67
CA ASP A 78 -11.30 -6.32 -26.26
C ASP A 78 -10.99 -6.44 -24.77
N ARG A 79 -9.76 -6.15 -24.38
CA ARG A 79 -9.43 -5.94 -22.96
C ARG A 79 -10.11 -4.67 -22.46
N ILE A 80 -10.65 -4.76 -21.25
CA ILE A 80 -11.27 -3.66 -20.53
C ILE A 80 -10.25 -3.12 -19.53
N ALA A 81 -9.70 -4.04 -18.73
CA ALA A 81 -8.72 -3.71 -17.72
C ALA A 81 -7.88 -4.93 -17.33
N GLU A 82 -6.69 -4.67 -16.82
CA GLU A 82 -5.87 -5.65 -16.11
C GLU A 82 -5.56 -5.13 -14.72
N TYR A 83 -5.49 -6.05 -13.76
CA TYR A 83 -5.17 -5.73 -12.38
C TYR A 83 -4.14 -6.70 -11.83
N SER A 84 -3.22 -6.20 -11.02
CA SER A 84 -2.24 -6.99 -10.28
C SER A 84 -2.17 -6.49 -8.84
N LEU A 85 -2.07 -7.39 -7.88
CA LEU A 85 -1.71 -7.04 -6.52
C LEU A 85 -0.20 -7.21 -6.37
N THR A 86 0.48 -6.16 -5.92
CA THR A 86 1.94 -6.16 -5.78
C THR A 86 2.32 -6.49 -4.33
N GLU A 87 1.56 -5.97 -3.37
CA GLU A 87 1.80 -6.13 -1.94
C GLU A 87 0.48 -6.29 -1.17
N ASN A 88 0.50 -7.09 -0.09
CA ASN A 88 -0.62 -7.26 0.82
C ASN A 88 -0.11 -7.55 2.22
N THR A 89 -0.68 -6.90 3.23
CA THR A 89 -0.51 -7.29 4.63
C THR A 89 -1.37 -8.53 4.91
N ASP A 90 -0.90 -9.71 4.50
CA ASP A 90 -1.62 -10.98 4.71
C ASP A 90 -1.94 -11.25 6.17
N GLN A 91 -1.04 -10.77 7.03
CA GLN A 91 -1.14 -10.77 8.47
C GLN A 91 -1.16 -9.31 8.90
N CYS A 92 -2.32 -8.82 9.35
CA CYS A 92 -2.47 -7.50 9.96
C CYS A 92 -3.38 -7.60 11.19
N LEU A 93 -3.06 -6.94 12.29
CA LEU A 93 -3.85 -7.06 13.51
C LEU A 93 -5.08 -6.13 13.46
N ILE A 94 -4.84 -4.84 13.28
CA ILE A 94 -5.83 -3.78 13.11
C ILE A 94 -5.62 -3.09 11.77
N ASN A 95 -4.43 -2.54 11.51
CA ASN A 95 -4.15 -1.77 10.30
C ASN A 95 -3.68 -2.68 9.17
N CYS A 96 -4.43 -2.68 8.07
CA CYS A 96 -4.16 -3.51 6.90
C CYS A 96 -3.96 -2.64 5.67
N GLU A 97 -3.07 -3.06 4.77
CA GLU A 97 -2.80 -2.40 3.51
C GLU A 97 -2.68 -3.43 2.38
N SER A 98 -3.24 -3.09 1.23
CA SER A 98 -2.96 -3.81 -0.02
C SER A 98 -2.61 -2.80 -1.10
N LYS A 99 -1.56 -3.08 -1.89
CA LYS A 99 -1.12 -2.25 -3.00
C LYS A 99 -1.17 -3.05 -4.29
N GLY A 100 -1.44 -2.36 -5.38
CA GLY A 100 -1.47 -2.98 -6.68
C GLY A 100 -1.28 -2.01 -7.81
N LYS A 101 -1.27 -2.59 -9.00
CA LYS A 101 -1.23 -1.88 -10.27
C LYS A 101 -2.45 -2.27 -11.10
N ALA A 102 -2.89 -1.35 -11.95
CA ALA A 102 -3.97 -1.60 -12.89
C ALA A 102 -3.72 -0.87 -14.21
N VAL A 103 -4.26 -1.42 -15.28
CA VAL A 103 -4.27 -0.80 -16.61
C VAL A 103 -5.71 -0.76 -17.08
N LEU A 104 -6.23 0.44 -17.32
CA LEU A 104 -7.54 0.65 -17.92
C LEU A 104 -7.35 0.89 -19.42
N TYR A 105 -7.90 0.02 -20.27
CA TYR A 105 -7.84 0.17 -21.73
C TYR A 105 -8.93 1.09 -22.29
N THR A 106 -9.91 1.44 -21.45
CA THR A 106 -11.00 2.37 -21.77
C THR A 106 -11.27 3.25 -20.56
N ASP A 107 -11.72 4.49 -20.78
CA ASP A 107 -12.22 5.37 -19.71
C ASP A 107 -13.25 4.62 -18.84
N GLY A 108 -13.08 4.68 -17.53
CA GLY A 108 -13.83 3.85 -16.60
C GLY A 108 -13.43 4.07 -15.15
N LYS A 109 -14.12 3.40 -14.24
CA LYS A 109 -13.71 3.36 -12.84
C LYS A 109 -12.61 2.33 -12.66
N LEU A 110 -11.68 2.60 -11.75
CA LEU A 110 -10.70 1.61 -11.34
C LEU A 110 -11.36 0.45 -10.59
N PHE A 111 -12.21 0.78 -9.63
CA PHE A 111 -13.05 -0.15 -8.89
C PHE A 111 -14.48 0.38 -8.86
N ASP A 112 -15.47 -0.51 -8.78
CA ASP A 112 -16.87 -0.14 -8.62
C ASP A 112 -17.30 -0.19 -7.15
N ASN A 113 -16.71 -1.11 -6.39
CA ASN A 113 -17.03 -1.38 -4.99
C ASN A 113 -15.93 -2.24 -4.34
N LYS A 114 -16.09 -2.57 -3.07
CA LYS A 114 -15.29 -3.51 -2.29
C LYS A 114 -16.19 -4.29 -1.32
N TYR A 115 -15.82 -5.53 -1.03
CA TYR A 115 -16.46 -6.35 -0.01
C TYR A 115 -15.40 -6.93 0.92
N PHE A 116 -15.80 -7.15 2.17
CA PHE A 116 -14.98 -7.87 3.15
C PHE A 116 -15.81 -9.06 3.67
N LEU A 117 -15.31 -10.28 3.47
CA LEU A 117 -16.00 -11.48 3.95
C LEU A 117 -15.23 -12.09 5.11
N ASN A 118 -15.90 -12.42 6.21
CA ASN A 118 -15.25 -13.16 7.30
C ASN A 118 -14.98 -14.62 6.91
N LYS A 119 -14.30 -15.39 7.79
CA LYS A 119 -14.01 -16.83 7.58
C LYS A 119 -15.25 -17.71 7.29
N LYS A 120 -16.47 -17.23 7.54
CA LYS A 120 -17.73 -17.93 7.24
C LYS A 120 -18.38 -17.49 5.92
N GLY A 121 -17.71 -16.62 5.16
CA GLY A 121 -18.24 -16.04 3.91
C GLY A 121 -19.33 -14.99 4.12
N VAL A 122 -19.47 -14.46 5.34
CA VAL A 122 -20.46 -13.42 5.65
C VAL A 122 -19.81 -12.05 5.53
N GLU A 123 -20.48 -11.15 4.83
CA GLU A 123 -20.04 -9.76 4.66
C GLU A 123 -19.97 -9.04 6.00
N VAL A 124 -18.87 -8.32 6.21
CA VAL A 124 -18.62 -7.47 7.36
C VAL A 124 -18.18 -6.09 6.90
N GLU A 125 -18.44 -5.09 7.72
CA GLU A 125 -18.00 -3.72 7.46
C GLU A 125 -16.59 -3.52 8.00
N ILE A 126 -15.73 -2.89 7.19
CA ILE A 126 -14.35 -2.57 7.51
C ILE A 126 -14.12 -1.12 7.07
N ASP A 127 -13.70 -0.28 8.01
CA ASP A 127 -13.32 1.09 7.71
C ASP A 127 -12.12 1.07 6.77
N SER A 128 -12.26 1.60 5.57
CA SER A 128 -11.23 1.49 4.55
C SER A 128 -11.36 2.55 3.47
N GLN A 129 -10.23 2.93 2.87
CA GLN A 129 -10.16 3.94 1.82
C GLN A 129 -9.20 3.52 0.70
N TYR A 130 -9.62 3.70 -0.56
CA TYR A 130 -8.75 3.53 -1.71
C TYR A 130 -7.96 4.81 -1.97
N TYR A 131 -6.75 4.65 -2.48
CA TYR A 131 -5.91 5.73 -2.96
C TYR A 131 -5.34 5.36 -4.32
N ILE A 132 -5.11 6.37 -5.16
CA ILE A 132 -4.37 6.27 -6.42
C ILE A 132 -3.14 7.16 -6.34
N LYS A 133 -2.07 6.72 -6.99
CA LYS A 133 -0.82 7.47 -7.04
C LYS A 133 -0.86 8.45 -8.22
N GLU A 134 -0.58 9.72 -7.94
CA GLU A 134 -0.59 10.79 -8.94
C GLU A 134 0.65 11.68 -8.80
N ASN A 135 1.01 12.37 -9.88
CA ASN A 135 2.07 13.38 -9.88
C ASN A 135 1.49 14.75 -9.55
N GLU A 136 1.96 15.34 -8.46
CA GLU A 136 1.63 16.71 -8.05
C GLU A 136 2.82 17.65 -8.29
N THR A 137 2.55 18.85 -8.79
CA THR A 137 3.52 19.94 -8.85
C THR A 137 3.51 20.77 -7.57
N TYR A 138 4.69 21.03 -7.01
CA TYR A 138 4.87 21.89 -5.83
C TYR A 138 6.04 22.87 -6.07
N TYR A 139 6.13 23.91 -5.25
CA TYR A 139 7.19 24.90 -5.33
C TYR A 139 8.09 24.81 -4.10
N GLU A 140 9.40 24.82 -4.34
CA GLU A 140 10.42 24.82 -3.29
C GLU A 140 11.24 26.11 -3.35
N ASP A 141 11.43 26.75 -2.19
CA ASP A 141 12.25 27.95 -2.07
C ASP A 141 13.73 27.56 -1.98
N VAL A 142 14.50 27.87 -3.03
CA VAL A 142 15.94 27.59 -3.10
C VAL A 142 16.72 28.86 -2.72
N PRO A 143 17.57 28.82 -1.68
CA PRO A 143 18.31 30.00 -1.24
C PRO A 143 19.36 30.43 -2.28
N GLN A 144 19.37 31.71 -2.59
CA GLN A 144 20.40 32.37 -3.39
C GLN A 144 21.45 32.93 -2.45
N TYR A 145 22.71 32.59 -2.70
CA TYR A 145 23.84 33.05 -1.88
C TYR A 145 24.62 34.14 -2.60
N LYS A 146 25.09 35.12 -1.83
CA LYS A 146 26.05 36.13 -2.28
C LYS A 146 27.24 36.14 -1.34
N GLU A 147 28.43 36.13 -1.92
CA GLU A 147 29.65 36.31 -1.15
C GLU A 147 29.76 37.74 -0.64
N VAL A 148 29.97 37.88 0.66
CA VAL A 148 30.22 39.15 1.35
C VAL A 148 31.53 39.03 2.11
N CYS A 149 32.49 39.87 1.76
CA CYS A 149 33.82 39.89 2.36
C CYS A 149 33.98 41.08 3.31
N SER A 150 34.64 40.82 4.45
CA SER A 150 35.00 41.83 5.44
C SER A 150 36.44 41.64 5.89
N PHE A 151 37.12 42.74 6.21
CA PHE A 151 38.48 42.69 6.74
C PHE A 151 38.42 42.55 8.26
N VAL A 152 39.06 41.51 8.78
CA VAL A 152 39.20 41.28 10.23
C VAL A 152 40.64 41.55 10.62
N GLU A 153 40.84 42.41 11.61
CA GLU A 153 42.17 42.68 12.19
C GLU A 153 42.45 41.68 13.31
N THR A 154 43.48 40.85 13.16
CA THR A 154 43.94 39.95 14.23
C THR A 154 45.24 40.44 14.85
N THR A 155 45.22 40.80 16.13
CA THR A 155 46.44 41.01 16.93
C THR A 155 47.01 39.67 17.39
N SER A 156 48.21 39.32 16.91
CA SER A 156 48.91 38.12 17.39
C SER A 156 49.35 38.30 18.85
N ASN A 157 48.70 37.62 19.80
CA ASN A 157 49.25 37.45 21.15
C ASN A 157 50.27 36.31 21.12
N ASN A 158 51.55 36.63 20.98
CA ASN A 158 52.61 35.72 21.39
C ASN A 158 53.67 36.47 22.20
N THR A 159 53.75 36.08 23.46
CA THR A 159 54.86 36.24 24.39
C THR A 159 56.21 36.08 23.68
N LEU A 160 56.95 37.17 23.52
CA LEU A 160 58.41 37.29 23.69
C LEU A 160 58.80 38.77 23.50
N LYS A 161 59.61 39.26 24.44
CA LYS A 161 60.04 40.67 24.62
C LYS A 161 60.85 41.17 23.42
N GLU A 162 60.33 42.17 22.70
CA GLU A 162 61.01 43.26 21.95
C GLU A 162 59.89 44.10 21.29
N PRO A 163 59.95 45.45 21.22
CA PRO A 163 58.88 46.29 20.68
C PRO A 163 59.02 46.38 19.16
N ILE A 164 58.64 45.32 18.45
CA ILE A 164 58.43 45.42 16.99
C ILE A 164 57.01 45.94 16.79
N LEU A 165 56.90 47.10 16.15
CA LEU A 165 55.65 47.68 15.65
C LEU A 165 55.04 46.66 14.66
N LYS A 166 54.25 45.72 15.15
CA LYS A 166 53.56 44.74 14.29
C LYS A 166 52.38 45.46 13.67
N GLU A 167 52.49 45.78 12.39
CA GLU A 167 51.36 46.25 11.59
C GLU A 167 50.19 45.27 11.75
N PRO A 168 48.96 45.76 11.91
CA PRO A 168 47.80 44.88 11.96
C PRO A 168 47.77 44.04 10.69
N ILE A 169 47.79 42.72 10.85
CA ILE A 169 47.55 41.80 9.73
C ILE A 169 46.05 41.88 9.45
N SER A 170 45.67 42.60 8.40
CA SER A 170 44.30 42.61 7.89
C SER A 170 44.10 41.35 7.06
N GLN A 171 43.24 40.44 7.52
CA GLN A 171 42.85 39.27 6.75
C GLN A 171 41.44 39.51 6.18
N GLU A 172 41.29 39.32 4.87
CA GLU A 172 39.98 39.28 4.24
C GLU A 172 39.29 37.96 4.58
N VAL A 173 38.10 38.04 5.15
CA VAL A 173 37.25 36.90 5.47
C VAL A 173 35.94 37.06 4.71
N CYS A 174 35.65 36.09 3.84
CA CYS A 174 34.43 36.05 3.05
C CYS A 174 33.44 35.04 3.64
N THR A 175 32.16 35.41 3.66
CA THR A 175 31.05 34.56 4.08
C THR A 175 29.96 34.58 3.02
N GLN A 176 29.20 33.49 2.90
CA GLN A 176 28.06 33.40 1.99
C GLN A 176 26.79 33.82 2.74
N GLU A 177 26.16 34.90 2.31
CA GLU A 177 24.90 35.39 2.88
C GLU A 177 23.73 35.04 1.95
N VAL A 178 22.61 34.60 2.52
CA VAL A 178 21.38 34.36 1.75
C VAL A 178 20.80 35.72 1.35
N VAL A 179 20.70 35.98 0.04
CA VAL A 179 20.21 37.25 -0.52
C VAL A 179 18.79 37.17 -1.07
N GLY A 180 18.23 35.96 -1.17
CA GLY A 180 16.88 35.75 -1.65
C GLY A 180 16.56 34.26 -1.78
N TYR A 181 15.35 33.99 -2.26
CA TYR A 181 14.88 32.64 -2.55
C TYR A 181 14.25 32.64 -3.93
N ASP A 182 14.63 31.65 -4.74
CA ASP A 182 13.93 31.35 -5.99
C ASP A 182 12.89 30.27 -5.75
N LYS A 183 11.69 30.46 -6.30
CA LYS A 183 10.67 29.42 -6.33
C LYS A 183 10.94 28.51 -7.51
N VAL A 184 11.34 27.28 -7.21
CA VAL A 184 11.59 26.25 -8.21
C VAL A 184 10.40 25.29 -8.21
N GLU A 185 9.79 25.11 -9.38
CA GLU A 185 8.76 24.09 -9.59
C GLU A 185 9.39 22.69 -9.58
N LYS A 186 8.82 21.80 -8.78
CA LYS A 186 9.21 20.40 -8.65
C LYS A 186 7.99 19.51 -8.73
N THR A 187 8.19 18.25 -9.11
CA THR A 187 7.15 17.22 -9.15
C THR A 187 7.44 16.17 -8.10
N ARG A 188 6.39 15.68 -7.42
CA ARG A 188 6.46 14.54 -6.52
C ARG A 188 5.28 13.61 -6.73
N GLU A 189 5.47 12.35 -6.39
CA GLU A 189 4.39 11.38 -6.35
C GLU A 189 3.63 11.50 -5.02
N VAL A 190 2.31 11.53 -5.10
CA VAL A 190 1.42 11.60 -3.93
C VAL A 190 0.29 10.58 -4.05
N TRP A 191 -0.19 10.08 -2.91
CA TRP A 191 -1.35 9.21 -2.84
C TRP A 191 -2.60 10.04 -2.58
N ASN A 192 -3.50 10.08 -3.55
CA ASN A 192 -4.76 10.82 -3.46
C ASN A 192 -5.93 9.85 -3.23
N GLU A 193 -6.91 10.24 -2.42
CA GLU A 193 -8.10 9.43 -2.17
C GLU A 193 -8.88 9.20 -3.45
N TYR A 194 -9.17 7.93 -3.73
CA TYR A 194 -10.00 7.50 -4.85
C TYR A 194 -11.43 7.24 -4.37
N ASN A 195 -12.38 7.99 -4.92
CA ASN A 195 -13.79 7.99 -4.52
C ASN A 195 -14.70 7.37 -5.60
N PHE A 196 -14.17 6.35 -6.29
CA PHE A 196 -14.88 5.62 -7.34
C PHE A 196 -15.31 6.51 -8.52
N GLU A 197 -14.58 7.59 -8.78
CA GLU A 197 -14.74 8.44 -9.96
C GLU A 197 -14.26 7.74 -11.24
N THR A 198 -14.71 8.26 -12.38
CA THR A 198 -14.26 7.80 -13.68
C THR A 198 -12.88 8.37 -14.00
N LEU A 199 -11.94 7.47 -14.25
CA LEU A 199 -10.59 7.76 -14.69
C LEU A 199 -10.48 7.60 -16.21
N LYS A 200 -9.41 8.13 -16.78
CA LYS A 200 -9.08 7.93 -18.19
C LYS A 200 -8.49 6.54 -18.41
N ALA A 201 -8.50 6.08 -19.65
CA ALA A 201 -7.66 4.95 -20.03
C ALA A 201 -6.19 5.28 -19.69
N GLY A 202 -5.49 4.36 -19.03
CA GLY A 202 -4.16 4.61 -18.51
C GLY A 202 -3.68 3.56 -17.51
N GLU A 203 -2.50 3.81 -16.96
CA GLU A 203 -1.81 2.99 -15.98
C GLU A 203 -1.94 3.64 -14.60
N TYR A 204 -2.25 2.83 -13.59
CA TYR A 204 -2.57 3.31 -12.25
C TYR A 204 -1.90 2.43 -11.20
N GLU A 205 -1.13 3.05 -10.32
CA GLU A 205 -0.81 2.46 -9.01
C GLU A 205 -1.93 2.81 -8.03
N TRP A 206 -2.36 1.82 -7.26
CA TRP A 206 -3.42 1.96 -6.30
C TRP A 206 -3.06 1.29 -4.98
N LYS A 207 -3.69 1.74 -3.92
CA LYS A 207 -3.65 1.06 -2.63
C LYS A 207 -4.98 1.17 -1.91
N ILE A 208 -5.23 0.26 -0.99
CA ILE A 208 -6.31 0.34 -0.02
C ILE A 208 -5.71 0.22 1.36
N ILE A 209 -6.14 1.11 2.26
CA ILE A 209 -5.83 1.02 3.69
C ILE A 209 -7.14 0.71 4.40
N GLY A 210 -7.11 -0.22 5.35
CA GLY A 210 -8.28 -0.56 6.15
C GLY A 210 -7.93 -0.84 7.62
N SER A 211 -8.93 -0.66 8.49
CA SER A 211 -8.84 -0.93 9.92
C SER A 211 -9.91 -1.92 10.34
N LYS A 212 -9.51 -2.98 11.05
CA LYS A 212 -10.39 -4.07 11.49
C LYS A 212 -10.28 -4.34 12.98
N ASP A 213 -11.30 -4.95 13.56
CA ASP A 213 -11.21 -5.42 14.94
C ASP A 213 -10.14 -6.50 15.08
N ILE A 214 -9.43 -6.52 16.21
CA ILE A 214 -8.38 -7.52 16.52
C ILE A 214 -8.85 -8.98 16.44
N SER A 215 -10.16 -9.22 16.49
CA SER A 215 -10.76 -10.57 16.43
C SER A 215 -11.18 -10.98 15.01
N GLN A 216 -11.13 -10.07 14.05
CA GLN A 216 -11.57 -10.30 12.68
C GLN A 216 -10.40 -10.76 11.80
N SER A 217 -10.65 -11.83 11.04
CA SER A 217 -9.97 -12.06 9.76
C SER A 217 -10.97 -11.89 8.64
N VAL A 218 -10.56 -11.21 7.57
CA VAL A 218 -11.42 -10.93 6.43
C VAL A 218 -10.72 -11.22 5.11
N ASP A 219 -11.50 -11.63 4.11
CA ASP A 219 -11.12 -11.72 2.71
C ASP A 219 -11.50 -10.39 2.04
N PHE A 220 -10.50 -9.68 1.52
CA PHE A 220 -10.69 -8.41 0.82
C PHE A 220 -10.95 -8.68 -0.67
N ILE A 221 -12.16 -8.30 -1.12
CA ILE A 221 -12.64 -8.58 -2.46
C ILE A 221 -12.96 -7.26 -3.18
N PRO A 222 -12.03 -6.72 -3.99
CA PRO A 222 -12.34 -5.62 -4.88
C PRO A 222 -13.40 -6.01 -5.92
N VAL A 223 -14.17 -5.03 -6.36
CA VAL A 223 -15.09 -5.17 -7.49
C VAL A 223 -14.65 -4.24 -8.59
N ALA A 224 -14.47 -4.77 -9.79
CA ALA A 224 -14.10 -3.99 -10.97
C ALA A 224 -14.94 -4.42 -12.16
N HIS A 225 -15.50 -3.45 -12.89
CA HIS A 225 -16.39 -3.65 -14.02
C HIS A 225 -17.49 -4.72 -13.78
N GLY A 226 -18.10 -4.68 -12.59
CA GLY A 226 -19.14 -5.60 -12.14
C GLY A 226 -18.65 -7.01 -11.77
N LYS A 227 -17.33 -7.23 -11.65
CA LYS A 227 -16.72 -8.52 -11.31
C LYS A 227 -16.01 -8.46 -9.98
N ARG A 228 -16.24 -9.47 -9.14
CA ARG A 228 -15.48 -9.68 -7.89
C ARG A 228 -14.10 -10.24 -8.22
N LEU A 229 -13.06 -9.65 -7.65
CA LEU A 229 -11.65 -10.03 -7.80
C LEU A 229 -11.22 -10.83 -6.56
N ASN A 230 -11.81 -12.01 -6.37
CA ASN A 230 -11.70 -12.82 -5.15
C ASN A 230 -10.51 -13.79 -5.15
N GLU A 231 -9.50 -13.54 -5.98
CA GLU A 231 -8.30 -14.37 -6.14
C GLU A 231 -7.12 -13.90 -5.27
N TRP A 232 -7.24 -12.78 -4.56
CA TRP A 232 -6.09 -12.01 -4.10
C TRP A 232 -5.75 -12.12 -2.62
N ALA A 233 -6.55 -11.55 -1.71
CA ALA A 233 -5.98 -11.12 -0.44
C ALA A 233 -6.87 -11.41 0.77
N TRP A 234 -6.26 -12.07 1.75
CA TRP A 234 -6.77 -12.18 3.10
C TRP A 234 -6.05 -11.18 4.01
N TRP A 235 -6.77 -10.64 4.99
CA TRP A 235 -6.28 -9.86 6.10
C TRP A 235 -6.52 -10.66 7.38
N ASN A 236 -5.56 -11.52 7.73
CA ASN A 236 -5.66 -12.44 8.87
C ASN A 236 -5.19 -11.80 10.17
N ASN A 237 -5.69 -12.30 11.30
CA ASN A 237 -5.34 -11.85 12.65
C ASN A 237 -4.65 -12.94 13.48
N ASP A 238 -3.83 -13.78 12.87
CA ASP A 238 -3.27 -14.98 13.49
C ASP A 238 -2.10 -14.66 14.45
N TRP A 239 -2.32 -13.76 15.41
CA TRP A 239 -1.43 -13.50 16.56
C TRP A 239 -1.85 -14.36 17.73
N GLU A 240 -1.04 -15.36 18.07
CA GLU A 240 -1.37 -16.35 19.10
C GLU A 240 -1.20 -15.83 20.53
N PHE A 241 -0.28 -14.88 20.74
CA PHE A 241 0.10 -14.43 22.07
C PHE A 241 -0.04 -12.92 22.22
N LYS A 242 -0.39 -12.50 23.45
CA LYS A 242 -0.33 -11.10 23.86
C LYS A 242 0.22 -10.95 25.27
N ARG A 243 0.96 -9.88 25.50
CA ARG A 243 1.54 -9.52 26.80
C ARG A 243 1.17 -8.09 27.18
N LEU A 244 0.72 -7.90 28.41
CA LEU A 244 0.53 -6.56 28.98
C LEU A 244 1.90 -5.97 29.33
N ILE A 245 2.16 -4.75 28.88
CA ILE A 245 3.33 -3.97 29.26
C ILE A 245 2.86 -2.76 30.06
N ASN A 246 3.44 -2.60 31.25
CA ASN A 246 3.22 -1.45 32.11
C ASN A 246 4.36 -0.45 31.90
N LEU A 247 4.06 0.74 31.40
CA LEU A 247 5.04 1.79 31.16
C LEU A 247 5.22 2.62 32.44
N THR A 248 6.35 2.43 33.13
CA THR A 248 6.67 3.17 34.37
C THR A 248 7.24 4.57 34.07
N ALA A 249 6.38 5.55 33.76
CA ALA A 249 6.51 7.03 33.91
C ALA A 249 5.77 7.77 32.77
N ASN A 250 4.62 8.42 33.05
CA ASN A 250 4.36 9.84 33.44
C ASN A 250 4.11 10.82 32.27
N VAL A 251 2.82 11.01 31.97
CA VAL A 251 2.13 12.19 31.38
C VAL A 251 2.79 12.86 30.18
N GLY A 252 2.50 12.35 28.97
CA GLY A 252 2.73 13.03 27.69
C GLY A 252 2.78 12.08 26.48
N ASN A 253 2.68 12.63 25.27
CA ASN A 253 2.85 11.89 24.00
C ASN A 253 4.35 11.66 23.71
N PHE A 254 5.03 10.86 24.52
CA PHE A 254 6.45 10.55 24.32
C PHE A 254 6.68 9.10 23.89
N SER A 255 7.71 8.88 23.07
CA SER A 255 8.17 7.54 22.71
C SER A 255 8.90 6.86 23.87
N TYR A 256 8.49 5.64 24.21
CA TYR A 256 9.05 4.83 25.29
C TYR A 256 10.07 3.81 24.76
N LEU A 257 11.22 3.66 25.43
CA LEU A 257 12.21 2.64 25.11
C LEU A 257 12.00 1.41 25.99
N TYR A 258 11.64 0.29 25.39
CA TYR A 258 11.36 -0.97 26.07
C TYR A 258 12.31 -2.08 25.59
N GLU A 259 12.81 -2.87 26.52
CA GLU A 259 13.52 -4.11 26.20
C GLU A 259 12.50 -5.26 26.15
N VAL A 260 12.26 -5.79 24.96
CA VAL A 260 11.41 -6.96 24.73
C VAL A 260 12.28 -8.21 24.89
N PRO A 261 12.10 -9.02 25.96
CA PRO A 261 12.81 -10.28 26.07
C PRO A 261 12.24 -11.30 25.08
N TYR A 262 13.13 -12.07 24.45
CA TYR A 262 12.77 -13.14 23.53
C TYR A 262 11.81 -14.14 24.17
N SER A 263 10.86 -14.62 23.38
CA SER A 263 10.00 -15.75 23.70
C SER A 263 10.17 -16.79 22.60
N GLU A 264 10.12 -18.07 22.93
CA GLU A 264 10.18 -19.16 21.93
C GLU A 264 9.05 -19.14 20.87
N ASN A 265 8.01 -18.35 21.14
CA ASN A 265 6.89 -18.14 20.24
C ASN A 265 7.02 -16.84 19.42
N MET A 266 8.14 -16.12 19.50
CA MET A 266 8.42 -14.96 18.63
C MET A 266 9.22 -15.41 17.42
N GLN A 267 9.21 -14.62 16.34
CA GLN A 267 10.22 -14.78 15.30
C GLN A 267 11.59 -14.36 15.83
N GLU A 268 12.67 -14.99 15.35
CA GLU A 268 14.05 -14.74 15.84
C GLU A 268 14.52 -13.29 15.59
N ASP A 269 13.92 -12.62 14.61
CA ASP A 269 14.18 -11.22 14.23
C ASP A 269 13.17 -10.22 14.81
N TYR A 270 12.19 -10.67 15.59
CA TYR A 270 11.15 -9.84 16.23
C TYR A 270 10.24 -9.09 15.25
N ASP A 271 10.16 -9.54 14.00
CA ASP A 271 9.30 -8.90 12.99
C ASP A 271 7.80 -9.12 13.22
N ASP A 272 7.43 -10.03 14.14
CA ASP A 272 6.05 -10.35 14.47
C ASP A 272 5.46 -9.51 15.62
N LEU A 273 6.17 -8.48 16.07
CA LEU A 273 5.70 -7.59 17.14
C LEU A 273 4.68 -6.58 16.64
N ILE A 274 3.56 -6.45 17.37
CA ILE A 274 2.60 -5.35 17.20
C ILE A 274 2.25 -4.79 18.59
N PHE A 275 2.17 -3.47 18.71
CA PHE A 275 1.79 -2.81 19.96
C PHE A 275 0.44 -2.13 19.81
N THR A 276 -0.46 -2.29 20.77
CA THR A 276 -1.79 -1.66 20.76
C THR A 276 -2.12 -1.00 22.08
N ASN A 277 -3.11 -0.10 22.05
CA ASN A 277 -3.78 0.34 23.27
C ASN A 277 -4.47 -0.84 23.98
N LYS A 278 -4.85 -0.66 25.25
CA LYS A 278 -5.52 -1.69 26.05
C LYS A 278 -6.90 -2.08 25.49
N ALA A 279 -7.56 -1.16 24.79
CA ALA A 279 -8.86 -1.40 24.17
C ALA A 279 -8.78 -2.28 22.91
N GLY A 280 -7.60 -2.40 22.30
CA GLY A 280 -7.41 -3.11 21.03
C GLY A 280 -8.04 -2.39 19.84
N THR A 281 -8.06 -1.05 19.85
CA THR A 281 -8.66 -0.22 18.80
C THR A 281 -7.63 0.61 18.02
N GLU A 282 -6.38 0.66 18.50
CA GLU A 282 -5.32 1.48 17.93
C GLU A 282 -3.99 0.74 18.05
N GLU A 283 -3.23 0.68 16.95
CA GLU A 283 -1.84 0.23 16.94
C GLU A 283 -0.90 1.43 17.11
N PHE A 284 0.19 1.20 17.83
CA PHE A 284 1.22 2.20 18.03
C PHE A 284 2.38 2.00 17.06
N ASN A 285 2.83 3.11 16.49
CA ASN A 285 4.08 3.13 15.73
C ASN A 285 5.24 2.78 16.64
N PHE A 286 6.14 1.94 16.17
CA PHE A 286 7.33 1.53 16.89
C PHE A 286 8.52 1.32 15.96
N THR A 287 9.71 1.27 16.55
CA THR A 287 10.95 0.95 15.84
C THR A 287 11.78 -0.02 16.67
N ILE A 288 12.16 -1.14 16.07
CA ILE A 288 13.19 -2.03 16.61
C ILE A 288 14.54 -1.35 16.34
N GLN A 289 15.20 -0.85 17.39
CA GLN A 289 16.48 -0.15 17.28
C GLN A 289 17.66 -1.11 17.14
N SER A 290 17.57 -2.24 17.83
CA SER A 290 18.53 -3.33 17.79
C SER A 290 17.91 -4.57 18.41
N TYR A 291 18.43 -5.75 18.05
CA TYR A 291 18.05 -7.00 18.68
C TYR A 291 19.21 -7.99 18.67
N ASN A 292 19.08 -9.01 19.51
CA ASN A 292 19.94 -10.18 19.58
C ASN A 292 19.08 -11.41 19.94
N SER A 293 19.73 -12.55 20.16
CA SER A 293 19.04 -13.81 20.45
C SER A 293 18.29 -13.86 21.80
N THR A 294 18.44 -12.87 22.67
CA THR A 294 17.77 -12.83 23.98
C THR A 294 16.84 -11.64 24.18
N SER A 295 17.07 -10.51 23.49
CA SER A 295 16.16 -9.36 23.55
C SER A 295 16.23 -8.44 22.34
N ALA A 296 15.18 -7.63 22.17
CA ALA A 296 15.12 -6.49 21.26
C ALA A 296 14.91 -5.18 22.02
N ILE A 297 15.55 -4.11 21.57
CA ILE A 297 15.36 -2.76 22.07
C ILE A 297 14.37 -2.05 21.14
N VAL A 298 13.18 -1.74 21.66
CA VAL A 298 12.07 -1.21 20.88
C VAL A 298 11.68 0.16 21.39
N ARG A 299 11.56 1.13 20.48
CA ARG A 299 10.99 2.45 20.74
C ARG A 299 9.53 2.48 20.32
N ILE A 300 8.61 2.79 21.22
CA ILE A 300 7.15 2.74 21.00
C ILE A 300 6.55 4.12 21.22
N ASN A 301 5.81 4.68 20.28
CA ASN A 301 5.04 5.90 20.48
C ASN A 301 3.67 5.56 21.10
N SER A 302 3.58 5.52 22.43
CA SER A 302 2.37 5.06 23.14
C SER A 302 1.25 6.10 23.23
N LEU A 303 1.44 7.30 22.66
CA LEU A 303 0.44 8.39 22.67
C LEU A 303 -0.09 8.73 24.09
N GLY A 304 0.74 8.53 25.11
CA GLY A 304 0.40 8.81 26.51
C GLY A 304 -0.25 7.64 27.27
N GLU A 305 -0.46 6.48 26.65
CA GLU A 305 -0.90 5.28 27.35
C GLU A 305 0.14 4.77 28.35
N THR A 306 -0.32 4.28 29.50
CA THR A 306 0.53 3.67 30.53
C THR A 306 0.45 2.14 30.54
N GLU A 307 -0.58 1.58 29.91
CA GLU A 307 -0.81 0.15 29.76
C GLU A 307 -1.04 -0.16 28.28
N ILE A 308 -0.13 -0.92 27.68
CA ILE A 308 -0.22 -1.32 26.27
C ILE A 308 -0.17 -2.84 26.15
N TYR A 309 -0.72 -3.38 25.07
CA TYR A 309 -0.54 -4.78 24.71
C TYR A 309 0.52 -4.92 23.63
N MET A 310 1.38 -5.93 23.77
CA MET A 310 2.26 -6.41 22.73
C MET A 310 1.76 -7.76 22.24
N TYR A 311 1.44 -7.86 20.96
CA TYR A 311 1.07 -9.09 20.26
C TYR A 311 2.30 -9.68 19.57
N TYR A 312 2.39 -11.01 19.56
CA TYR A 312 3.45 -11.79 18.91
C TYR A 312 2.99 -13.23 18.66
N GLY A 313 3.84 -14.04 18.02
CA GLY A 313 3.56 -15.40 17.60
C GLY A 313 2.76 -15.48 16.33
N ASN A 314 3.08 -14.60 15.39
CA ASN A 314 2.61 -14.74 14.02
C ASN A 314 3.81 -15.12 13.12
N PRO A 315 3.95 -16.39 12.71
CA PRO A 315 5.11 -16.87 11.95
C PRO A 315 5.15 -16.37 10.50
N LEU A 316 4.08 -15.71 10.03
CA LEU A 316 3.98 -15.15 8.67
C LEU A 316 3.97 -13.62 8.68
N ALA A 317 4.09 -12.98 9.84
CA ALA A 317 4.14 -11.53 9.94
C ALA A 317 5.46 -10.99 9.39
N THR A 318 5.36 -9.88 8.68
CA THR A 318 6.48 -9.02 8.31
C THR A 318 6.58 -7.85 9.28
N SER A 319 7.78 -7.30 9.46
CA SER A 319 8.01 -6.18 10.39
C SER A 319 7.05 -5.01 10.16
N ALA A 320 6.29 -4.65 11.20
CA ALA A 320 5.59 -3.36 11.27
C ALA A 320 6.48 -2.24 11.85
N SER A 321 7.74 -2.55 12.17
CA SER A 321 8.71 -1.58 12.68
C SER A 321 9.05 -0.53 11.62
N SER A 322 8.88 0.74 11.95
CA SER A 322 9.17 1.87 11.04
C SER A 322 9.94 2.97 11.76
N ALA A 323 11.13 3.32 11.24
CA ALA A 323 11.97 4.37 11.81
C ALA A 323 11.48 5.79 11.45
N SER A 324 10.77 5.96 10.33
CA SER A 324 10.19 7.25 9.93
C SER A 324 9.05 7.68 10.86
N ASP A 325 8.35 6.72 11.47
CA ASP A 325 7.08 6.99 12.13
C ASP A 325 7.21 7.21 13.65
N THR A 326 8.41 7.01 14.21
CA THR A 326 8.70 7.17 15.65
C THR A 326 9.64 8.33 15.99
N HIS A 327 10.33 8.88 15.00
CA HIS A 327 11.35 9.92 15.17
C HIS A 327 10.90 11.32 14.74
N PHE A 328 9.79 11.44 13.99
CA PHE A 328 9.33 12.70 13.39
C PHE A 328 7.98 13.23 13.92
N ASN A 329 7.51 12.74 15.06
CA ASN A 329 6.37 13.35 15.78
C ASN A 329 6.84 14.20 16.95
#